data_AF-A0A6L3EQK6-F1
#
_entry.id   AF-A0A6L3EQK6-F1
#
_cell.length_a   1.000
_cell.length_b   1.000
_cell.length_c   1.000
_cell.angle_alpha   90.00
_cell.angle_beta   90.00
_cell.angle_gamma   90.00
#
_symmetry.space_group_name_H-M   'P 1'
#
loop_
_entity.id
_entity.type
_entity.pdbx_description
1 polymer ?
#
loop_
_entity_poly.entity_id
_entity_poly.type
_entity_poly.pdbx_seq_one_letter_code
_entity_poly.pdbx_strand_id
1 'polypeptide(L)'
;MSRKLWQQFSFDIPGERADAATELLEAMGSLAVSSLPREGEDRFDLAEPRLETWSLTRMTALFDDDADLPPAIDAVFRTFDVDPGSVEVERFEDRDWEREWLERFAPVRISDRLWICPSWRKPPDPGAVNVTLDPGLAFGTGTHATTTLCLQALAGLDLAHRTVLDFGCGSGILAIAALRLGAARALATDVDPRALDATRRNAE
;
A
#
# COMPACT_ATOMS: atom_id res chain seq x y z
N MET A 1 5.89 -29.09 -2.37
CA MET A 1 6.81 -28.03 -1.93
C MET A 1 6.29 -27.53 -0.60
N SER A 2 7.09 -27.62 0.46
CA SER A 2 6.69 -27.09 1.78
C SER A 2 6.51 -25.59 1.65
N ARG A 3 5.39 -25.04 2.15
CA ARG A 3 5.24 -23.58 2.26
C ARG A 3 6.32 -23.08 3.21
N LYS A 4 7.01 -22.00 2.85
CA LYS A 4 7.94 -21.35 3.74
C LYS A 4 7.12 -20.75 4.90
N LEU A 5 7.63 -20.86 6.11
CA LEU A 5 7.01 -20.28 7.31
C LEU A 5 7.92 -19.16 7.78
N TRP A 6 7.35 -18.22 8.51
CA TRP A 6 8.08 -17.13 9.14
C TRP A 6 7.72 -17.08 10.62
N GLN A 7 8.67 -16.62 11.41
CA GLN A 7 8.47 -16.39 12.84
C GLN A 7 8.58 -14.90 13.11
N GLN A 8 7.61 -14.34 13.83
CA GLN A 8 7.59 -12.94 14.21
C GLN A 8 7.69 -12.83 15.73
N PHE A 9 8.59 -11.98 16.20
CA PHE A 9 8.72 -11.63 17.59
C PHE A 9 8.50 -10.13 17.76
N SER A 10 7.48 -9.80 18.56
CA SER A 10 7.11 -8.43 18.86
C SER A 10 7.14 -8.17 20.35
N PHE A 11 7.50 -6.94 20.73
CA PHE A 11 7.56 -6.48 22.12
C PHE A 11 7.59 -4.95 22.17
N ASP A 12 7.29 -4.39 23.34
CA ASP A 12 7.25 -2.94 23.53
C ASP A 12 8.46 -2.43 24.33
N ILE A 13 9.06 -1.33 23.88
CA ILE A 13 10.16 -0.62 24.57
C ILE A 13 10.03 0.90 24.41
N PRO A 14 10.69 1.70 25.26
CA PRO A 14 10.81 3.14 25.04
C PRO A 14 11.43 3.45 23.66
N GLY A 15 10.91 4.44 22.94
CA GLY A 15 11.33 4.73 21.57
C GLY A 15 12.81 5.09 21.42
N GLU A 16 13.41 5.67 22.46
CA GLU A 16 14.86 5.95 22.54
C GLU A 16 15.75 4.70 22.47
N ARG A 17 15.18 3.51 22.65
CA ARG A 17 15.88 2.21 22.58
C ARG A 17 15.63 1.44 21.29
N ALA A 18 14.78 1.95 20.40
CA ALA A 18 14.40 1.25 19.17
C ALA A 18 15.60 0.92 18.26
N ASP A 19 16.53 1.86 18.10
CA ASP A 19 17.73 1.66 17.27
C ASP A 19 18.63 0.57 17.86
N ALA A 20 18.91 0.63 19.16
CA ALA A 20 19.72 -0.39 19.85
C ALA A 20 19.06 -1.78 19.82
N ALA A 21 17.73 -1.84 19.95
CA ALA A 21 17.00 -3.09 19.84
C ALA A 21 17.05 -3.64 18.41
N THR A 22 16.99 -2.79 17.40
CA THR A 22 17.14 -3.15 15.99
C THR A 22 18.49 -3.80 15.73
N GLU A 23 19.58 -3.15 16.14
CA GLU A 23 20.94 -3.69 15.99
C GLU A 23 21.10 -5.05 16.68
N LEU A 24 20.54 -5.21 17.89
CA LEU A 24 20.57 -6.48 18.61
C LEU A 24 19.83 -7.58 17.83
N LEU A 25 18.62 -7.29 17.35
CA LEU A 25 17.78 -8.25 16.64
C LEU A 25 18.42 -8.67 15.30
N GLU A 26 19.01 -7.72 14.57
CA GLU A 26 19.76 -8.00 13.34
C GLU A 26 20.98 -8.89 13.62
N ALA A 27 21.72 -8.62 14.69
CA ALA A 27 22.85 -9.46 15.11
C ALA A 27 22.40 -10.88 15.52
N MET A 28 21.16 -11.04 15.97
CA MET A 28 20.54 -12.33 16.30
C MET A 28 19.92 -13.04 15.07
N GLY A 29 20.07 -12.48 13.87
CA GLY A 29 19.64 -13.10 12.62
C GLY A 29 18.22 -12.75 12.19
N SER A 30 17.66 -11.63 12.64
CA SER A 30 16.42 -11.12 12.04
C SER A 30 16.65 -10.74 10.57
N LEU A 31 15.61 -10.96 9.76
CA LEU A 31 15.59 -10.61 8.35
C LEU A 31 15.10 -9.18 8.11
N ALA A 32 14.27 -8.70 9.02
CA ALA A 32 13.77 -7.34 9.05
C ALA A 32 13.36 -6.99 10.48
N VAL A 33 13.50 -5.72 10.83
CA VAL A 33 12.96 -5.14 12.06
C VAL A 33 12.13 -3.92 11.68
N SER A 34 10.94 -3.81 12.26
CA SER A 34 10.10 -2.63 12.15
C SER A 34 9.79 -2.10 13.54
N SER A 35 9.69 -0.78 13.64
CA SER A 35 9.38 -0.06 14.86
C SER A 35 8.23 0.88 14.58
N LEU A 36 7.10 0.68 15.27
CA LEU A 36 5.91 1.52 15.12
C LEU A 36 5.49 2.06 16.50
N PRO A 37 4.93 3.28 16.58
CA PRO A 37 4.30 3.74 17.81
C PRO A 37 3.12 2.83 18.16
N ARG A 38 2.88 2.61 19.45
CA ARG A 38 1.73 1.81 19.90
C ARG A 38 0.42 2.57 19.66
N GLU A 39 -0.63 1.87 19.19
CA GLU A 39 -1.96 2.44 18.96
C GLU A 39 -2.45 3.22 20.20
N GLY A 40 -2.89 4.46 20.00
CA GLY A 40 -3.27 5.40 21.07
C GLY A 40 -2.23 6.49 21.37
N GLU A 41 -1.01 6.39 20.81
CA GLU A 41 0.02 7.45 20.81
C GLU A 41 0.08 8.23 19.49
N ASP A 42 -1.02 8.30 18.74
CA ASP A 42 -1.14 9.14 17.55
C ASP A 42 -0.98 10.61 17.92
N ARG A 43 0.27 11.12 17.93
CA ARG A 43 0.59 12.54 18.08
C ARG A 43 0.40 13.24 16.75
N PHE A 44 -0.82 13.23 16.22
CA PHE A 44 -1.23 14.20 15.22
C PHE A 44 -1.66 15.46 15.96
N ASP A 45 -0.71 16.34 16.31
CA ASP A 45 -0.94 17.79 16.22
C ASP A 45 0.26 18.69 16.54
N LEU A 46 0.43 19.66 15.65
CA LEU A 46 0.72 21.08 15.87
C LEU A 46 2.09 21.52 16.45
N ALA A 47 2.89 22.07 15.52
CA ALA A 47 3.62 23.34 15.66
C ALA A 47 4.93 23.43 16.46
N GLU A 48 5.55 22.36 16.96
CA GLU A 48 6.92 22.47 17.49
C GLU A 48 7.83 21.28 17.10
N PRO A 49 9.06 21.54 16.59
CA PRO A 49 10.02 20.49 16.30
C PRO A 49 10.71 20.08 17.60
N ARG A 50 10.01 19.31 18.43
CA ARG A 50 10.67 18.59 19.52
C ARG A 50 10.95 17.17 19.05
N LEU A 51 12.24 16.84 18.94
CA LEU A 51 12.76 15.49 18.73
C LEU A 51 12.56 14.66 20.01
N GLU A 52 11.32 14.49 20.44
CA GLU A 52 10.98 13.62 21.56
C GLU A 52 10.50 12.30 20.98
N THR A 53 11.30 11.25 21.15
CA THR A 53 10.95 9.87 20.80
C THR A 53 9.63 9.46 21.47
N TRP A 54 8.82 8.64 20.80
CA TRP A 54 7.55 8.12 21.33
C TRP A 54 7.74 7.46 22.70
N SER A 55 6.71 7.53 23.57
CA SER A 55 6.80 6.98 24.92
C SER A 55 6.91 5.46 24.90
N LEU A 56 6.19 4.80 23.99
CA LEU A 56 6.30 3.36 23.81
C LEU A 56 6.24 2.96 22.32
N THR A 57 7.25 2.23 21.89
CA THR A 57 7.41 1.73 20.51
C THR A 57 7.27 0.23 20.50
N ARG A 58 6.40 -0.27 19.62
CA ARG A 58 6.29 -1.70 19.32
C ARG A 58 7.38 -2.07 18.32
N MET A 59 8.31 -2.90 18.78
CA MET A 59 9.29 -3.56 17.92
C MET A 59 8.67 -4.82 17.34
N THR A 60 8.94 -5.10 16.08
CA THR A 60 8.54 -6.34 15.40
C THR A 60 9.68 -6.82 14.52
N ALA A 61 10.23 -7.98 14.88
CA ALA A 61 11.32 -8.63 14.17
C ALA A 61 10.83 -9.89 13.45
N LEU A 62 11.26 -10.05 12.20
CA LEU A 62 10.95 -11.19 11.36
C LEU A 62 12.15 -12.14 11.30
N PHE A 63 11.91 -13.43 11.47
CA PHE A 63 12.90 -14.50 11.42
C PHE A 63 12.45 -15.62 10.49
N ASP A 64 13.41 -16.39 9.96
CA ASP A 64 13.12 -17.61 9.19
C ASP A 64 12.50 -18.72 10.08
N ASP A 65 11.87 -19.72 9.47
CA ASP A 65 11.15 -20.79 10.21
C ASP A 65 12.07 -21.63 11.11
N ASP A 66 13.34 -21.77 10.71
CA ASP A 66 14.35 -22.56 11.42
C ASP A 66 15.14 -21.73 12.45
N ALA A 67 14.83 -20.45 12.60
CA ALA A 67 15.47 -19.59 13.59
C ALA A 67 15.14 -20.03 15.03
N ASP A 68 16.16 -20.06 15.89
CA ASP A 68 16.01 -20.30 17.32
C ASP A 68 15.67 -18.97 18.01
N LEU A 69 14.38 -18.71 18.26
CA LEU A 69 13.93 -17.48 18.91
C LEU A 69 14.25 -17.35 20.41
N PRO A 70 14.23 -18.41 21.24
CA PRO A 70 14.51 -18.28 22.67
C PRO A 70 15.80 -17.50 23.00
N PRO A 71 16.95 -17.73 22.33
CA PRO A 71 18.13 -16.89 22.51
C PRO A 71 17.92 -15.40 22.21
N ALA A 72 17.16 -15.07 21.16
CA ALA A 72 16.88 -13.68 20.77
C ALA A 72 15.94 -13.00 21.79
N ILE A 73 14.89 -13.72 22.23
CA ILE A 73 13.97 -13.26 23.27
C ILE A 73 14.73 -13.02 24.57
N ASP A 74 15.55 -13.99 25.00
CA ASP A 74 16.39 -13.87 26.20
C ASP A 74 17.37 -12.70 26.11
N ALA A 75 17.96 -12.46 24.94
CA ALA A 75 18.87 -11.34 24.73
C ALA A 75 18.15 -9.99 24.87
N VAL A 76 16.92 -9.88 24.35
CA VAL A 76 16.07 -8.69 24.52
C VAL A 76 15.74 -8.47 25.99
N PHE A 77 15.25 -9.48 26.71
CA PHE A 77 14.93 -9.35 28.14
C PHE A 77 16.13 -9.04 29.04
N ARG A 78 17.34 -9.47 28.66
CA ARG A 78 18.57 -9.12 29.41
C ARG A 78 19.05 -7.70 29.15
N THR A 79 18.76 -7.15 27.98
CA THR A 79 19.31 -5.88 27.51
C THR A 79 18.34 -4.72 27.74
N PHE A 80 17.04 -4.98 27.65
CA PHE A 80 15.98 -3.99 27.72
C PHE A 80 14.96 -4.35 28.81
N ASP A 81 14.38 -3.32 29.43
CA ASP A 81 13.30 -3.48 30.40
C ASP A 81 11.96 -3.66 29.65
N VAL A 82 11.72 -4.90 29.21
CA VAL A 82 10.53 -5.28 28.43
C VAL A 82 9.44 -5.80 29.36
N ASP A 83 8.22 -5.29 29.22
CA ASP A 83 7.04 -5.86 29.86
C ASP A 83 6.75 -7.25 29.25
N PRO A 84 6.80 -8.35 30.02
CA PRO A 84 6.45 -9.68 29.51
C PRO A 84 5.03 -9.76 28.94
N GLY A 85 4.11 -8.91 29.40
CA GLY A 85 2.74 -8.80 28.86
C GLY A 85 2.65 -8.17 27.47
N SER A 86 3.71 -7.52 27.00
CA SER A 86 3.81 -6.95 25.65
C SER A 86 4.37 -7.91 24.60
N VAL A 87 4.92 -9.05 25.04
CA VAL A 87 5.60 -9.99 24.16
C VAL A 87 4.61 -10.85 23.41
N GLU A 88 4.74 -10.85 22.09
CA GLU A 88 3.99 -11.70 21.19
C GLU A 88 4.93 -12.44 20.26
N VAL A 89 4.72 -13.74 20.11
CA VAL A 89 5.44 -14.58 19.16
C VAL A 89 4.41 -15.27 18.27
N GLU A 90 4.50 -15.01 16.98
CA GLU A 90 3.60 -15.58 15.98
C GLU A 90 4.40 -16.38 14.94
N ARG A 91 3.80 -17.45 14.43
CA ARG A 91 4.29 -18.15 13.24
C ARG A 91 3.24 -18.07 12.15
N PHE A 92 3.63 -17.62 10.97
CA PHE A 92 2.72 -17.49 9.84
C PHE A 92 3.33 -18.02 8.55
N GLU A 93 2.47 -18.45 7.64
CA GLU A 93 2.90 -18.93 6.32
C GLU A 93 3.39 -17.77 5.45
N ASP A 94 4.46 -18.01 4.71
CA ASP A 94 4.88 -17.18 3.59
C ASP A 94 3.79 -17.20 2.52
N ARG A 95 2.94 -16.18 2.56
CA ARG A 95 1.88 -15.99 1.58
C ARG A 95 2.45 -15.19 0.43
N ASP A 96 2.03 -15.56 -0.78
CA ASP A 96 2.19 -14.72 -1.96
C ASP A 96 1.22 -13.53 -1.80
N TRP A 97 1.59 -12.59 -0.91
CA TRP A 97 0.79 -11.43 -0.55
C TRP A 97 0.49 -10.58 -1.79
N GLU A 98 1.40 -10.55 -2.75
CA GLU A 98 1.18 -9.92 -4.06
C GLU A 98 0.02 -10.61 -4.78
N ARG A 99 0.01 -11.94 -4.90
CA ARG A 99 -1.11 -12.67 -5.52
C ARG A 99 -2.42 -12.55 -4.74
N GLU A 100 -2.41 -12.71 -3.42
CA GLU A 100 -3.63 -12.54 -2.60
C GLU A 100 -4.20 -11.13 -2.69
N TRP A 101 -3.33 -10.12 -2.84
CA TRP A 101 -3.73 -8.73 -3.09
C TRP A 101 -4.27 -8.54 -4.51
N LEU A 102 -3.63 -9.11 -5.54
CA LEU A 102 -4.07 -9.05 -6.93
C LEU A 102 -5.42 -9.76 -7.15
N GLU A 103 -5.68 -10.87 -6.44
CA GLU A 103 -6.95 -11.60 -6.50
C GLU A 103 -8.15 -10.76 -6.02
N ARG A 104 -7.90 -9.79 -5.13
CA ARG A 104 -8.93 -8.86 -4.62
C ARG A 104 -9.33 -7.79 -5.64
N PHE A 105 -8.55 -7.56 -6.70
CA PHE A 105 -8.93 -6.62 -7.75
C PHE A 105 -9.91 -7.26 -8.73
N ALA A 106 -11.19 -6.96 -8.53
CA ALA A 106 -12.25 -7.27 -9.46
C ALA A 106 -12.57 -6.08 -10.37
N PRO A 107 -13.09 -6.32 -11.59
CA PRO A 107 -13.66 -5.25 -12.41
C PRO A 107 -14.66 -4.40 -11.63
N VAL A 108 -14.52 -3.08 -11.71
CA VAL A 108 -15.39 -2.12 -11.02
C VAL A 108 -16.32 -1.46 -12.05
N ARG A 109 -17.62 -1.59 -11.83
CA ARG A 109 -18.63 -0.87 -12.61
C ARG A 109 -18.70 0.58 -12.13
N ILE A 110 -18.34 1.52 -12.99
CA ILE A 110 -18.46 2.95 -12.69
C ILE A 110 -19.86 3.44 -13.04
N SER A 111 -20.34 3.11 -14.24
CA SER A 111 -21.66 3.45 -14.74
C SER A 111 -22.20 2.34 -15.65
N ASP A 112 -23.38 2.53 -16.23
CA ASP A 112 -23.93 1.59 -17.20
C ASP A 112 -23.06 1.40 -18.45
N ARG A 113 -22.20 2.38 -18.76
CA ARG A 113 -21.37 2.39 -19.97
C ARG A 113 -19.86 2.40 -19.72
N LEU A 114 -19.39 2.37 -18.47
CA LEU A 114 -17.97 2.47 -18.13
C LEU A 114 -17.58 1.48 -17.03
N TRP A 115 -16.52 0.72 -17.29
CA TRP A 115 -15.87 -0.21 -16.37
C TRP A 115 -14.38 0.07 -16.26
N ILE A 116 -13.83 -0.15 -15.06
CA ILE A 116 -12.39 -0.21 -14.81
C ILE A 116 -12.03 -1.68 -14.56
N CYS A 117 -11.09 -2.21 -15.33
CA CYS A 117 -10.73 -3.62 -15.33
C CYS A 117 -9.22 -3.79 -15.18
N PRO A 118 -8.72 -4.67 -14.30
CA PRO A 118 -7.32 -5.06 -14.36
C PRO A 118 -7.04 -5.90 -15.61
N SER A 119 -5.83 -5.83 -16.15
CA SER A 119 -5.43 -6.43 -17.43
C SER A 119 -5.58 -7.95 -17.48
N TRP A 120 -5.46 -8.61 -16.33
CA TRP A 120 -5.62 -10.06 -16.19
C TRP A 120 -7.07 -10.53 -16.03
N ARG A 121 -8.07 -9.62 -16.00
CA ARG A 121 -9.49 -9.98 -15.90
C ARG A 121 -10.25 -9.53 -17.14
N LYS A 122 -11.13 -10.40 -17.62
CA LYS A 122 -12.04 -10.06 -18.72
C LYS A 122 -13.10 -9.06 -18.23
N PRO A 123 -13.41 -8.03 -19.03
CA PRO A 123 -14.51 -7.13 -18.70
C PRO A 123 -15.85 -7.88 -18.64
N PRO A 124 -16.69 -7.64 -17.62
CA PRO A 124 -18.01 -8.28 -17.51
C PRO A 124 -18.96 -7.88 -18.64
N ASP A 125 -18.85 -6.66 -19.14
CA ASP A 125 -19.59 -6.17 -20.32
C ASP A 125 -18.62 -5.70 -21.40
N PRO A 126 -18.32 -6.54 -22.41
CA PRO A 126 -17.47 -6.17 -23.54
C PRO A 126 -18.04 -5.06 -24.43
N GLY A 127 -19.35 -4.80 -24.38
CA GLY A 127 -20.02 -3.76 -25.17
C GLY A 127 -19.95 -2.37 -24.52
N ALA A 128 -19.64 -2.29 -23.23
CA ALA A 128 -19.38 -1.06 -22.52
C ALA A 128 -17.96 -0.51 -22.82
N VAL A 129 -17.72 0.74 -22.44
CA VAL A 129 -16.37 1.30 -22.42
C VAL A 129 -15.59 0.64 -21.29
N ASN A 130 -14.49 -0.02 -21.65
CA ASN A 130 -13.63 -0.72 -20.72
C ASN A 130 -12.27 -0.04 -20.66
N VAL A 131 -11.92 0.48 -19.49
CA VAL A 131 -10.60 1.05 -19.21
C VAL A 131 -9.79 0.00 -18.48
N THR A 132 -8.68 -0.41 -19.07
CA THR A 132 -7.73 -1.30 -18.41
C THR A 132 -6.84 -0.49 -17.50
N LEU A 133 -6.75 -0.87 -16.23
CA LEU A 133 -5.84 -0.25 -15.28
C LEU A 133 -5.30 -1.30 -14.32
N ASP A 134 -3.98 -1.47 -14.34
CA ASP A 134 -3.31 -2.36 -13.40
C ASP A 134 -2.99 -1.59 -12.11
N PRO A 135 -3.37 -2.15 -10.95
CA PRO A 135 -3.05 -1.56 -9.68
C PRO A 135 -1.52 -1.55 -9.49
N GLY A 136 -1.00 -0.40 -9.05
CA GLY A 136 0.43 -0.17 -8.91
C GLY A 136 0.71 0.98 -7.95
N LEU A 137 1.97 1.43 -7.89
CA LEU A 137 2.45 2.43 -6.94
C LEU A 137 1.89 3.85 -7.14
N ALA A 138 1.22 4.12 -8.27
CA ALA A 138 0.62 5.43 -8.53
C ALA A 138 -0.82 5.50 -8.03
N PHE A 139 -1.17 6.61 -7.37
CA PHE A 139 -2.50 6.87 -6.83
C PHE A 139 -3.57 6.88 -7.94
N GLY A 140 -4.79 6.39 -7.64
CA GLY A 140 -5.92 6.42 -8.57
C GLY A 140 -6.24 5.08 -9.25
N THR A 141 -6.31 3.99 -8.50
CA THR A 141 -6.72 2.65 -8.99
C THR A 141 -8.20 2.55 -9.40
N GLY A 142 -8.98 3.63 -9.25
CA GLY A 142 -10.42 3.65 -9.54
C GLY A 142 -11.30 3.13 -8.40
N THR A 143 -10.73 2.61 -7.31
CA THR A 143 -11.50 2.09 -6.16
C THR A 143 -11.74 3.14 -5.06
N HIS A 144 -11.01 4.26 -5.08
CA HIS A 144 -11.21 5.34 -4.13
C HIS A 144 -12.48 6.15 -4.47
N ALA A 145 -13.27 6.53 -3.46
CA ALA A 145 -14.59 7.15 -3.64
C ALA A 145 -14.55 8.42 -4.51
N THR A 146 -13.51 9.24 -4.35
CA THR A 146 -13.34 10.47 -5.16
C THR A 146 -13.11 10.16 -6.64
N THR A 147 -12.28 9.16 -6.96
CA THR A 147 -12.02 8.74 -8.34
C THR A 147 -13.30 8.19 -8.99
N THR A 148 -14.07 7.36 -8.27
CA THR A 148 -15.35 6.83 -8.75
C THR A 148 -16.33 7.94 -9.10
N LEU A 149 -16.47 8.96 -8.24
CA LEU A 149 -17.37 10.10 -8.50
C LEU A 149 -16.94 10.89 -9.75
N CYS A 150 -15.65 11.15 -9.92
CA CYS A 150 -15.13 11.82 -11.12
C CYS A 150 -15.38 11.00 -12.38
N LEU A 151 -15.16 9.69 -12.35
CA LEU A 151 -15.42 8.81 -13.49
C LEU A 151 -16.93 8.69 -13.82
N GLN A 152 -17.79 8.68 -12.80
CA GLN A 152 -19.25 8.69 -12.98
C GLN A 152 -19.71 9.99 -13.65
N ALA A 153 -19.23 11.14 -13.17
CA ALA A 153 -19.50 12.42 -13.78
C ALA A 153 -19.02 12.45 -15.23
N LEU A 154 -17.78 12.01 -15.49
CA LEU A 154 -17.17 11.95 -16.82
C LEU A 154 -17.96 11.05 -17.79
N ALA A 155 -18.46 9.90 -17.33
CA ALA A 155 -19.27 8.99 -18.14
C ALA A 155 -20.63 9.58 -18.55
N GLY A 156 -21.13 10.57 -17.81
CA GLY A 156 -22.36 11.31 -18.12
C GLY A 156 -22.18 12.47 -19.10
N LEU A 157 -20.94 12.84 -19.45
CA LEU A 157 -20.66 13.95 -20.36
C LEU A 157 -20.61 13.50 -21.83
N ASP A 158 -21.00 14.40 -22.73
CA ASP A 158 -20.68 14.27 -24.16
C ASP A 158 -19.28 14.81 -24.43
N LEU A 159 -18.35 13.90 -24.69
CA LEU A 159 -16.95 14.20 -24.91
C LEU A 159 -16.58 14.30 -26.40
N ALA A 160 -17.53 14.13 -27.32
CA ALA A 160 -17.25 14.21 -28.74
C ALA A 160 -16.54 15.52 -29.11
N HIS A 161 -15.38 15.39 -29.77
CA HIS A 161 -14.53 16.51 -30.17
C HIS A 161 -13.98 17.39 -29.03
N ARG A 162 -14.13 16.97 -27.77
CA ARG A 162 -13.63 17.73 -26.60
C ARG A 162 -12.16 17.43 -26.34
N THR A 163 -11.49 18.42 -25.76
CA THR A 163 -10.18 18.24 -25.12
C THR A 163 -10.38 18.24 -23.60
N VAL A 164 -9.86 17.24 -22.92
CA VAL A 164 -9.95 17.08 -21.46
C VAL A 164 -8.59 17.38 -20.82
N LEU A 165 -8.58 18.09 -19.69
CA LEU A 165 -7.41 18.26 -18.84
C LEU A 165 -7.62 17.49 -17.53
N ASP A 166 -6.72 16.56 -17.26
CA ASP A 166 -6.62 15.80 -16.02
C ASP A 166 -5.49 16.38 -15.16
N PHE A 167 -5.86 17.18 -14.16
CA PHE A 167 -4.94 17.92 -13.31
C PHE A 167 -4.74 17.19 -11.98
N GLY A 168 -3.53 16.64 -11.78
CA GLY A 168 -3.24 15.66 -10.73
C GLY A 168 -3.55 14.24 -11.21
N CYS A 169 -2.96 13.84 -12.34
CA CYS A 169 -3.41 12.66 -13.07
C CYS A 169 -3.12 11.33 -12.37
N GLY A 170 -2.12 11.24 -11.47
CA GLY A 170 -1.81 10.00 -10.77
C GLY A 170 -1.59 8.83 -11.74
N SER A 171 -2.48 7.84 -11.70
CA SER A 171 -2.51 6.68 -12.59
C SER A 171 -2.92 6.99 -14.05
N GLY A 172 -3.47 8.18 -14.31
CA GLY A 172 -4.00 8.60 -15.61
C GLY A 172 -5.43 8.14 -15.88
N ILE A 173 -6.10 7.53 -14.91
CA ILE A 173 -7.40 6.86 -15.11
C ILE A 173 -8.48 7.79 -15.68
N LEU A 174 -8.54 9.07 -15.29
CA LEU A 174 -9.54 10.01 -15.79
C LEU A 174 -9.24 10.41 -17.24
N ALA A 175 -7.99 10.73 -17.56
CA ALA A 175 -7.55 11.01 -18.92
C ALA A 175 -7.81 9.84 -19.88
N ILE A 176 -7.46 8.61 -19.47
CA ILE A 176 -7.67 7.40 -20.28
C ILE A 176 -9.17 7.13 -20.44
N ALA A 177 -9.96 7.24 -19.37
CA ALA A 177 -11.41 7.10 -19.45
C ALA A 177 -12.03 8.13 -20.39
N ALA A 178 -11.59 9.39 -20.34
CA ALA A 178 -12.08 10.45 -21.23
C ALA A 178 -11.86 10.09 -22.71
N LEU A 179 -10.64 9.63 -23.06
CA LEU A 179 -10.31 9.20 -24.41
C LEU A 179 -11.19 8.03 -24.85
N ARG A 180 -11.35 7.02 -23.98
CA ARG A 180 -12.17 5.83 -24.26
C ARG A 180 -13.67 6.15 -24.37
N LEU A 181 -14.14 7.19 -23.69
CA LEU A 181 -15.50 7.72 -23.77
C LEU A 181 -15.74 8.63 -24.99
N GLY A 182 -14.70 8.93 -25.79
CA GLY A 182 -14.82 9.64 -27.06
C GLY A 182 -14.23 11.05 -27.09
N ALA A 183 -13.48 11.47 -26.07
CA ALA A 183 -12.71 12.71 -26.14
C ALA A 183 -11.71 12.68 -27.29
N ALA A 184 -11.58 13.80 -28.01
CA ALA A 184 -10.61 13.91 -29.10
C ALA A 184 -9.17 13.99 -28.59
N ARG A 185 -8.98 14.55 -27.38
CA ARG A 185 -7.67 14.68 -26.76
C ARG A 185 -7.82 14.71 -25.24
N ALA A 186 -6.84 14.15 -24.53
CA ALA A 186 -6.64 14.36 -23.11
C ALA A 186 -5.22 14.90 -22.87
N LEU A 187 -5.11 15.85 -21.94
CA LEU A 187 -3.84 16.31 -21.38
C LEU A 187 -3.85 15.89 -19.91
N ALA A 188 -2.75 15.30 -19.45
CA ALA A 188 -2.59 14.85 -18.08
C ALA A 188 -1.35 15.54 -17.48
N THR A 189 -1.49 16.09 -16.29
CA THR A 189 -0.41 16.79 -15.58
C THR A 189 -0.34 16.34 -14.13
N ASP A 190 0.87 16.16 -13.62
CA ASP A 190 1.13 15.85 -12.22
C ASP A 190 2.46 16.49 -11.80
N VAL A 191 2.61 16.75 -10.51
CA VAL A 191 3.87 17.26 -9.92
C VAL A 191 4.84 16.13 -9.62
N ASP A 192 4.35 14.89 -9.44
CA ASP A 192 5.18 13.71 -9.23
C ASP A 192 5.56 13.07 -10.58
N PRO A 193 6.86 13.02 -10.94
CA PRO A 193 7.31 12.35 -12.16
C PRO A 193 6.88 10.88 -12.26
N ARG A 194 6.75 10.18 -11.12
CA ARG A 194 6.34 8.77 -11.07
C ARG A 194 4.89 8.59 -11.51
N ALA A 195 4.02 9.57 -11.22
CA ALA A 195 2.64 9.59 -11.70
C ALA A 195 2.59 9.76 -13.23
N LEU A 196 3.45 10.62 -13.79
CA LEU A 196 3.55 10.78 -15.24
C LEU A 196 4.00 9.48 -15.93
N ASP A 197 4.97 8.76 -15.35
CA ASP A 197 5.43 7.48 -15.88
C ASP A 197 4.38 6.37 -15.75
N ALA A 198 3.60 6.35 -14.66
CA ALA A 198 2.47 5.44 -14.53
C ALA A 198 1.36 5.76 -15.53
N THR A 199 1.00 7.03 -15.68
CA THR A 199 0.00 7.52 -16.65
C THR A 199 0.37 7.11 -18.07
N ARG A 200 1.64 7.26 -18.47
CA ARG A 200 2.11 6.84 -19.80
C ARG A 200 1.97 5.34 -20.00
N ARG A 201 2.46 4.54 -19.05
CA ARG A 201 2.37 3.07 -19.12
C ARG A 201 0.93 2.56 -19.18
N ASN A 202 0.02 3.19 -18.44
CA ASN A 202 -1.39 2.82 -18.45
C ASN A 202 -2.13 3.24 -19.72
N ALA A 203 -1.57 4.18 -20.49
CA ALA A 203 -2.17 4.67 -21.74
C ALA A 203 -1.76 3.85 -22.98
N GLU A 204 -0.75 2.98 -22.86
CA GLU A 204 -0.30 2.04 -23.90
C GLU A 204 -1.24 0.82 -24.02
#